data_AF-A0AAD7QE84-F1
#
_entry.id   AF-A0AAD7QE84-F1
#
_cell.length_a   1.000
_cell.length_b   1.000
_cell.length_c   1.000
_cell.angle_alpha   90.00
_cell.angle_beta   90.00
_cell.angle_gamma   90.00
#
_symmetry.space_group_name_H-M   'P 1'
#
loop_
_entity.id
_entity.type
_entity.pdbx_description
1 polymer ?
#
loop_
_entity_poly.entity_id
_entity_poly.type
_entity_poly.pdbx_seq_one_letter_code
_entity_poly.pdbx_strand_id
1 'polypeptide(L)'
;MIAVAFKSREDHRKQLELEEARKAGLAPAEVDEDGKEINPHIPQYMSSAPRYLNAERPSLKHLRKWKSDPNYTKSWYDRGAKIFQADKYRKGACEKTFYSKLNTILCCSVVGMSCGAMTHNAKSCMERPRKMGAKWTNMHIVPDEKIEAFELDYDGKRDRWNGYDAATYARVIERYEARDEARRKYLKEQQLKKLEEKNNKQLGECEVSDDEDDEDALKIDEAKVDESKQMDFAKVEKRVRTTGG
;
A
#
# COMPACT_ATOMS: atom_id res chain seq x y z
N MET A 1 27.51 -1.52 -43.63
CA MET A 1 28.13 -2.84 -43.40
C MET A 1 29.32 -2.62 -42.48
N ILE A 2 29.23 -2.98 -41.20
CA ILE A 2 30.36 -2.82 -40.26
C ILE A 2 31.20 -4.10 -40.38
N ALA A 3 32.38 -3.99 -40.97
CA ALA A 3 33.34 -5.08 -41.07
C ALA A 3 33.85 -5.41 -39.66
N VAL A 4 33.60 -6.63 -39.18
CA VAL A 4 34.23 -7.14 -37.96
C VAL A 4 35.70 -7.39 -38.29
N ALA A 5 36.57 -6.43 -37.96
CA ALA A 5 38.00 -6.60 -38.13
C ALA A 5 38.48 -7.77 -37.27
N PHE A 6 39.09 -8.78 -37.88
CA PHE A 6 39.70 -9.91 -37.19
C PHE A 6 40.83 -9.35 -36.31
N LYS A 7 40.68 -9.41 -34.99
CA LYS A 7 41.74 -8.99 -34.06
C LYS A 7 42.94 -9.92 -34.24
N SER A 8 44.15 -9.37 -34.39
CA SER A 8 45.38 -10.18 -34.41
C SER A 8 45.53 -10.93 -33.08
N ARG A 9 46.19 -12.09 -33.10
CA ARG A 9 46.53 -12.85 -31.88
C ARG A 9 47.33 -11.99 -30.89
N GLU A 10 48.14 -11.08 -31.41
CA GLU A 10 48.91 -10.13 -30.60
C GLU A 10 48.01 -9.08 -29.93
N ASP A 11 47.01 -8.57 -30.64
CA ASP A 11 46.06 -7.59 -30.09
C ASP A 11 45.16 -8.21 -29.01
N HIS A 12 44.79 -9.48 -29.16
CA HIS A 12 44.05 -10.22 -28.14
C HIS A 12 44.87 -10.42 -26.86
N ARG A 13 46.18 -10.72 -26.98
CA ARG A 13 47.08 -10.82 -25.82
C ARG A 13 47.21 -9.48 -25.10
N LYS A 14 47.42 -8.39 -25.85
CA LYS A 14 47.47 -7.03 -25.30
C LYS A 14 46.17 -6.63 -24.58
N GLN A 15 45.01 -7.02 -25.10
CA GLN A 15 43.72 -6.75 -24.45
C GLN A 15 43.59 -7.46 -23.10
N LEU A 16 43.99 -8.73 -23.02
CA LEU A 16 43.98 -9.48 -21.75
C LEU A 16 44.95 -8.88 -20.73
N GLU A 17 46.17 -8.52 -21.13
CA GLU A 17 47.15 -7.88 -20.25
C GLU A 17 46.67 -6.51 -19.75
N LEU A 18 45.98 -5.73 -20.59
CA LEU A 18 45.36 -4.47 -20.21
C LEU A 18 44.20 -4.67 -19.23
N GLU A 19 43.35 -5.68 -19.45
CA GLU A 19 42.27 -6.04 -18.54
C GLU A 19 42.82 -6.49 -17.17
N GLU A 20 43.90 -7.27 -17.14
CA GLU A 20 44.59 -7.68 -15.91
C GLU A 20 45.22 -6.49 -15.17
N ALA A 21 45.88 -5.59 -15.90
CA ALA A 21 46.43 -4.36 -15.31
C ALA A 21 45.33 -3.44 -14.75
N ARG A 22 44.19 -3.33 -15.43
CA ARG A 22 43.00 -2.61 -14.94
C ARG A 22 42.41 -3.26 -13.69
N LYS A 23 42.31 -4.59 -13.69
CA LYS A 23 41.83 -5.38 -12.54
C LYS A 23 42.78 -5.27 -11.33
N ALA A 24 44.07 -5.07 -11.58
CA ALA A 24 45.08 -4.80 -10.56
C ALA A 24 45.16 -3.32 -10.13
N GLY A 25 44.38 -2.42 -10.74
CA GLY A 25 44.37 -0.99 -10.44
C GLY A 25 45.59 -0.21 -10.95
N LEU A 26 46.41 -0.83 -11.82
CA LEU A 26 47.62 -0.22 -12.41
C LEU A 26 47.32 0.64 -13.64
N ALA A 27 46.21 0.35 -14.33
CA ALA A 27 45.76 1.06 -15.52
C ALA A 27 44.39 1.72 -15.28
N PRO A 28 44.10 2.88 -15.91
CA PRO A 28 42.82 3.56 -15.76
C PRO A 28 41.66 2.70 -16.28
N ALA A 29 40.52 2.83 -15.60
CA ALA A 29 39.29 2.16 -15.98
C ALA A 29 38.82 2.59 -17.37
N GLU A 30 38.07 1.72 -18.03
CA GLU A 30 37.45 2.05 -19.32
C GLU A 30 36.29 3.02 -19.12
N VAL A 31 36.18 4.05 -19.94
CA VAL A 31 35.11 5.04 -19.85
C VAL A 31 34.05 4.70 -20.90
N ASP A 32 32.79 4.67 -20.48
CA ASP A 32 31.66 4.43 -21.37
C ASP A 32 31.34 5.67 -22.25
N GLU A 33 30.33 5.54 -23.12
CA GLU A 33 29.86 6.64 -23.97
C GLU A 33 29.28 7.84 -23.18
N ASP A 34 28.80 7.62 -21.96
CA ASP A 34 28.21 8.64 -21.09
C ASP A 34 29.24 9.26 -20.13
N GLY A 35 30.53 8.91 -20.27
CA GLY A 35 31.62 9.42 -19.44
C GLY A 35 31.77 8.73 -18.08
N LYS A 36 31.10 7.59 -17.85
CA LYS A 36 31.19 6.80 -16.61
C LYS A 36 32.23 5.71 -16.72
N GLU A 37 33.00 5.56 -15.65
CA GLU A 37 34.01 4.50 -15.52
C GLU A 37 33.33 3.14 -15.34
N ILE A 38 33.71 2.18 -16.18
CA ILE A 38 33.28 0.79 -16.10
C ILE A 38 34.20 0.07 -15.12
N ASN A 39 33.62 -0.50 -14.07
CA ASN A 39 34.37 -1.26 -13.08
C ASN A 39 35.14 -2.44 -13.74
N PRO A 40 36.48 -2.49 -13.65
CA PRO A 40 37.31 -3.55 -14.24
C PRO A 40 37.03 -4.97 -13.73
N HIS A 41 36.31 -5.11 -12.61
CA HIS A 41 35.93 -6.42 -12.05
C HIS A 41 34.62 -6.98 -12.63
N ILE A 42 33.90 -6.22 -13.46
CA ILE A 42 32.71 -6.73 -14.16
C ILE A 42 33.16 -7.77 -15.19
N PRO A 43 32.65 -9.02 -15.15
CA PRO A 43 33.00 -10.03 -16.14
C PRO A 43 32.73 -9.55 -17.57
N GLN A 44 33.60 -9.94 -18.51
CA GLN A 44 33.57 -9.48 -19.90
C GLN A 44 32.20 -9.70 -20.58
N TYR A 45 31.51 -10.80 -20.26
CA TYR A 45 30.19 -11.12 -20.83
C TYR A 45 29.06 -10.17 -20.37
N MET A 46 29.22 -9.47 -19.25
CA MET A 46 28.26 -8.47 -18.76
C MET A 46 28.58 -7.05 -19.27
N SER A 47 29.84 -6.76 -19.57
CA SER A 47 30.27 -5.45 -20.07
C SER A 47 30.16 -5.34 -21.59
N SER A 48 30.28 -6.45 -22.32
CA SER A 48 30.12 -6.48 -23.77
C SER A 48 28.65 -6.34 -24.16
N ALA A 49 28.30 -5.25 -24.86
CA ALA A 49 26.97 -5.08 -25.40
C ALA A 49 26.69 -6.13 -26.50
N PRO A 50 25.54 -6.83 -26.45
CA PRO A 50 25.16 -7.77 -27.50
C PRO A 50 25.09 -7.13 -28.90
N ARG A 51 25.45 -7.89 -29.93
CA ARG A 51 25.54 -7.43 -31.33
C ARG A 51 24.30 -6.66 -31.82
N TYR A 52 23.11 -7.04 -31.36
CA TYR A 52 21.84 -6.43 -31.80
C TYR A 52 21.58 -5.03 -31.24
N LEU A 53 22.38 -4.55 -30.28
CA LEU A 53 22.25 -3.20 -29.72
C LEU A 53 23.16 -2.16 -30.40
N ASN A 54 23.96 -2.55 -31.41
CA ASN A 54 24.82 -1.68 -32.21
C ASN A 54 25.65 -0.65 -31.39
N ALA A 55 26.05 -1.00 -30.16
CA ALA A 55 26.94 -0.16 -29.38
C ALA A 55 28.38 -0.36 -29.87
N GLU A 56 29.04 0.72 -30.26
CA GLU A 56 30.42 0.68 -30.77
C GLU A 56 31.45 0.63 -29.63
N ARG A 57 31.06 1.05 -28.42
CA ARG A 57 31.90 1.03 -27.21
C ARG A 57 31.32 0.12 -26.13
N PRO A 58 32.16 -0.44 -25.24
CA PRO A 58 31.68 -1.13 -24.05
C PRO A 58 30.78 -0.19 -23.25
N SER A 59 29.56 -0.64 -22.94
CA SER A 59 28.58 0.18 -22.25
C SER A 59 27.66 -0.69 -21.40
N LEU A 60 27.34 -0.20 -20.19
CA LEU A 60 26.42 -0.89 -19.27
C LEU A 60 24.95 -0.46 -19.50
N LYS A 61 24.68 0.30 -20.57
CA LYS A 61 23.33 0.77 -20.95
C LYS A 61 22.36 -0.38 -21.16
N HIS A 62 22.84 -1.49 -21.72
CA HIS A 62 22.03 -2.66 -22.02
C HIS A 62 21.56 -3.45 -20.78
N LEU A 63 22.28 -3.31 -19.65
CA LEU A 63 21.84 -3.85 -18.35
C LEU A 63 20.83 -2.93 -17.67
N ARG A 64 20.76 -1.65 -18.06
CA ARG A 64 19.78 -0.72 -17.48
C ARG A 64 18.39 -1.07 -17.97
N LYS A 65 17.42 -0.83 -17.10
CA LYS A 65 16.01 -1.02 -17.43
C LYS A 65 15.62 -0.08 -18.57
N TRP A 66 15.37 -0.66 -19.74
CA TRP A 66 15.06 0.07 -20.97
C TRP A 66 13.60 0.54 -21.05
N LYS A 67 12.70 -0.13 -20.30
CA LYS A 67 11.31 0.32 -20.10
C LYS A 67 11.21 1.08 -18.79
N SER A 68 10.74 2.33 -18.82
CA SER A 68 10.25 2.97 -17.62
C SER A 68 9.12 2.12 -17.03
N ASP A 69 9.02 2.08 -15.71
CA ASP A 69 7.85 1.49 -15.07
C ASP A 69 6.58 2.15 -15.61
N PRO A 70 5.51 1.37 -15.88
CA PRO A 70 4.21 1.96 -16.17
C PRO A 70 3.87 2.95 -15.05
N ASN A 71 3.34 4.12 -15.41
CA ASN A 71 2.92 5.10 -14.41
C ASN A 71 1.63 4.60 -13.76
N TYR A 72 1.77 3.75 -12.75
CA TYR A 72 0.62 3.21 -12.02
C TYR A 72 -0.07 4.33 -11.26
N THR A 73 -1.36 4.48 -11.52
CA THR A 73 -2.16 5.54 -10.89
C THR A 73 -2.38 5.20 -9.42
N LYS A 74 -2.14 6.13 -8.50
CA LYS A 74 -2.49 5.96 -7.08
C LYS A 74 -3.98 6.19 -6.79
N SER A 75 -4.74 6.67 -7.76
CA SER A 75 -6.18 6.90 -7.64
C SER A 75 -6.94 5.58 -7.53
N TRP A 76 -7.99 5.58 -6.71
CA TRP A 76 -8.94 4.48 -6.58
C TRP A 76 -10.28 4.86 -7.19
N TYR A 77 -11.14 3.88 -7.45
CA TYR A 77 -12.48 4.08 -7.99
C TYR A 77 -13.34 4.98 -7.10
N ASP A 78 -14.00 5.96 -7.71
CA ASP A 78 -15.00 6.81 -7.05
C ASP A 78 -16.28 6.01 -6.72
N ARG A 79 -16.34 5.42 -5.52
CA ARG A 79 -17.48 4.61 -5.10
C ARG A 79 -18.74 5.47 -4.96
N GLY A 80 -19.79 5.11 -5.69
CA GLY A 80 -21.10 5.78 -5.60
C GLY A 80 -21.18 7.12 -6.33
N ALA A 81 -20.14 7.49 -7.10
CA ALA A 81 -20.20 8.68 -7.95
C ALA A 81 -21.22 8.50 -9.07
N LYS A 82 -22.12 9.49 -9.18
CA LYS A 82 -23.22 9.56 -10.13
C LYS A 82 -22.91 10.67 -11.13
N ILE A 83 -23.02 10.37 -12.42
CA ILE A 83 -22.74 11.34 -13.48
C ILE A 83 -24.02 12.09 -13.85
N PHE A 84 -25.07 11.35 -14.24
CA PHE A 84 -26.25 11.94 -14.85
C PHE A 84 -27.52 11.21 -14.43
N GLN A 85 -28.56 11.96 -14.08
CA GLN A 85 -29.89 11.42 -13.81
C GLN A 85 -30.84 11.83 -14.92
N ALA A 86 -31.46 10.84 -15.56
CA ALA A 86 -32.46 11.08 -16.60
C ALA A 86 -33.88 11.08 -16.01
N ASP A 87 -34.74 11.97 -16.51
CA ASP A 87 -36.16 12.00 -16.13
C ASP A 87 -37.02 11.04 -16.96
N LYS A 88 -36.51 10.62 -18.12
CA LYS A 88 -37.19 9.71 -19.04
C LYS A 88 -36.29 8.54 -19.39
N TYR A 89 -36.90 7.38 -19.63
CA TYR A 89 -36.17 6.18 -19.99
C TYR A 89 -35.49 6.36 -21.36
N ARG A 90 -34.18 6.06 -21.41
CA ARG A 90 -33.37 6.12 -22.65
C ARG A 90 -33.23 4.72 -23.25
N LYS A 91 -33.24 4.66 -24.59
CA LYS A 91 -33.03 3.40 -25.32
C LYS A 91 -31.62 2.87 -25.02
N GLY A 92 -31.52 1.60 -24.66
CA GLY A 92 -30.25 0.97 -24.26
C GLY A 92 -29.95 1.03 -22.76
N ALA A 93 -30.78 1.70 -21.96
CA ALA A 93 -30.70 1.59 -20.50
C ALA A 93 -31.16 0.22 -20.04
N CYS A 94 -30.72 -0.24 -18.87
CA CYS A 94 -31.11 -1.48 -18.20
C CYS A 94 -32.55 -1.94 -18.56
N GLU A 95 -32.65 -2.84 -19.55
CA GLU A 95 -33.90 -3.38 -20.09
C GLU A 95 -34.21 -4.74 -19.47
N LYS A 96 -35.48 -5.01 -19.17
CA LYS A 96 -35.93 -6.35 -18.76
C LYS A 96 -35.50 -7.39 -19.81
N THR A 97 -34.49 -8.19 -19.52
CA THR A 97 -34.17 -9.35 -20.36
C THR A 97 -35.21 -10.44 -20.07
N PHE A 98 -36.09 -10.71 -21.03
CA PHE A 98 -36.91 -11.92 -21.00
C PHE A 98 -35.97 -13.10 -21.25
N TYR A 99 -35.75 -13.94 -20.24
CA TYR A 99 -35.21 -15.27 -20.50
C TYR A 99 -36.22 -16.02 -21.38
N SER A 100 -35.78 -16.51 -22.53
CA SER A 100 -36.53 -17.51 -23.30
C SER A 100 -36.74 -18.72 -22.40
N LYS A 101 -38.00 -19.07 -22.16
CA LYS A 101 -38.41 -20.26 -21.42
C LYS A 101 -37.79 -21.49 -22.09
N LEU A 102 -36.83 -22.14 -21.44
CA LEU A 102 -36.58 -23.55 -21.64
C LEU A 102 -37.10 -24.28 -20.39
N ASN A 103 -38.16 -25.04 -20.62
CA ASN A 103 -38.71 -26.11 -19.81
C ASN A 103 -39.24 -25.79 -18.39
N THR A 104 -40.57 -25.66 -18.32
CA THR A 104 -41.51 -26.28 -17.37
C THR A 104 -41.08 -26.42 -15.90
N ILE A 105 -41.83 -25.74 -15.02
CA ILE A 105 -41.90 -25.86 -13.54
C ILE A 105 -40.86 -25.03 -12.75
N LEU A 106 -40.97 -23.68 -12.82
CA LEU A 106 -40.68 -22.79 -11.68
C LEU A 106 -41.35 -21.42 -11.91
N CYS A 107 -42.60 -21.27 -11.51
CA CYS A 107 -43.46 -20.12 -11.86
C CYS A 107 -43.30 -18.88 -10.93
N CYS A 108 -42.15 -18.64 -10.27
CA CYS A 108 -42.09 -17.53 -9.30
C CYS A 108 -40.76 -16.76 -9.11
N SER A 109 -39.71 -16.90 -9.94
CA SER A 109 -38.38 -16.41 -9.51
C SER A 109 -37.54 -15.59 -10.50
N VAL A 110 -38.09 -14.98 -11.55
CA VAL A 110 -37.33 -13.94 -12.30
C VAL A 110 -38.24 -12.81 -12.79
N VAL A 111 -38.59 -11.90 -11.89
CA VAL A 111 -39.11 -10.58 -12.27
C VAL A 111 -37.91 -9.75 -12.70
N GLY A 112 -37.79 -9.44 -13.99
CA GLY A 112 -36.65 -8.68 -14.51
C GLY A 112 -36.59 -7.25 -13.94
N MET A 113 -35.42 -6.88 -13.41
CA MET A 113 -35.04 -5.51 -13.04
C MET A 113 -35.11 -4.57 -14.25
N SER A 114 -35.62 -3.36 -14.07
CA SER A 114 -35.15 -2.24 -14.89
C SER A 114 -35.13 -0.97 -14.06
N CYS A 115 -33.92 -0.50 -13.77
CA CYS A 115 -33.64 0.71 -13.01
C CYS A 115 -33.58 1.97 -13.90
N GLY A 116 -33.33 1.80 -15.21
CA GLY A 116 -33.24 2.91 -16.17
C GLY A 116 -31.84 3.55 -16.28
N ALA A 117 -30.82 3.02 -15.60
CA ALA A 117 -29.43 3.42 -15.79
C ALA A 117 -28.84 2.82 -17.08
N MET A 118 -27.93 3.55 -17.73
CA MET A 118 -27.23 3.12 -18.95
C MET A 118 -25.97 2.30 -18.68
N THR A 119 -25.49 2.24 -17.44
CA THR A 119 -24.17 1.67 -17.11
C THR A 119 -24.13 0.15 -17.08
N HIS A 120 -25.29 -0.51 -16.96
CA HIS A 120 -25.35 -1.95 -16.75
C HIS A 120 -26.60 -2.60 -17.39
N ASN A 121 -26.53 -3.93 -17.53
CA ASN A 121 -27.63 -4.75 -18.01
C ASN A 121 -28.60 -5.12 -16.87
N ALA A 122 -29.84 -5.51 -17.19
CA ALA A 122 -30.82 -5.88 -16.15
C ALA A 122 -30.42 -7.03 -15.23
N LYS A 123 -29.62 -7.98 -15.74
CA LYS A 123 -29.13 -9.11 -14.92
C LYS A 123 -28.11 -8.67 -13.86
N SER A 124 -27.34 -7.64 -14.16
CA SER A 124 -26.31 -7.09 -13.27
C SER A 124 -26.79 -5.81 -12.57
N CYS A 125 -28.10 -5.58 -12.54
CA CYS A 125 -28.66 -4.44 -11.85
C CYS A 125 -28.54 -4.63 -10.34
N MET A 126 -28.24 -3.56 -9.60
CA MET A 126 -28.16 -3.61 -8.14
C MET A 126 -29.51 -3.28 -7.48
N GLU A 127 -30.43 -2.65 -8.21
CA GLU A 127 -31.73 -2.24 -7.68
C GLU A 127 -32.71 -3.39 -7.57
N ARG A 128 -33.58 -3.39 -6.57
CA ARG A 128 -34.55 -4.47 -6.39
C ARG A 128 -35.44 -4.66 -7.63
N PRO A 129 -35.65 -5.91 -8.11
CA PRO A 129 -36.46 -6.16 -9.30
C PRO A 129 -37.91 -5.72 -9.15
N ARG A 130 -38.41 -5.01 -10.17
CA ARG A 130 -39.75 -4.39 -10.18
C ARG A 130 -40.73 -5.15 -11.08
N LYS A 131 -41.98 -5.28 -10.63
CA LYS A 131 -43.07 -5.87 -11.44
C LYS A 131 -43.28 -5.11 -12.75
N MET A 132 -43.35 -3.78 -12.68
CA MET A 132 -43.36 -2.88 -13.84
C MET A 132 -42.06 -2.08 -13.86
N GLY A 133 -41.41 -2.05 -15.02
CA GLY A 133 -40.06 -1.53 -15.16
C GLY A 133 -40.00 -0.07 -15.61
N ALA A 134 -38.85 0.61 -15.40
CA ALA A 134 -38.61 2.01 -15.81
C ALA A 134 -38.99 2.28 -17.27
N LYS A 135 -38.76 1.31 -18.16
CA LYS A 135 -39.10 1.39 -19.60
C LYS A 135 -40.57 1.72 -19.87
N TRP A 136 -41.46 1.26 -19.01
CA TRP A 136 -42.92 1.42 -19.18
C TRP A 136 -43.48 2.53 -18.31
N THR A 137 -42.96 2.69 -17.09
CA THR A 137 -43.48 3.65 -16.13
C THR A 137 -42.79 5.01 -16.18
N ASN A 138 -41.57 5.12 -16.74
CA ASN A 138 -40.70 6.31 -16.66
C ASN A 138 -40.49 6.86 -15.24
N MET A 139 -40.84 6.09 -14.20
CA MET A 139 -40.78 6.52 -12.80
C MET A 139 -39.60 5.88 -12.08
N HIS A 140 -38.98 6.64 -11.20
CA HIS A 140 -37.80 6.25 -10.41
C HIS A 140 -36.69 5.69 -11.30
N ILE A 141 -36.08 6.59 -12.08
CA ILE A 141 -34.92 6.31 -12.90
C ILE A 141 -33.68 6.55 -12.06
N VAL A 142 -32.83 5.53 -11.99
CA VAL A 142 -31.56 5.60 -11.26
C VAL A 142 -30.53 6.39 -12.08
N PRO A 143 -29.74 7.25 -11.43
CA PRO A 143 -28.64 7.95 -12.08
C PRO A 143 -27.58 6.98 -12.63
N ASP A 144 -26.93 7.38 -13.71
CA ASP A 144 -25.80 6.67 -14.30
C ASP A 144 -24.58 6.75 -13.38
N GLU A 145 -23.90 5.61 -13.24
CA GLU A 145 -22.65 5.47 -12.46
C GLU A 145 -21.43 5.93 -13.27
N LYS A 146 -20.38 6.36 -12.57
CA LYS A 146 -19.08 6.66 -13.19
C LYS A 146 -18.31 5.36 -13.43
N ILE A 147 -18.05 5.02 -14.69
CA ILE A 147 -17.23 3.87 -15.07
C ILE A 147 -15.80 4.36 -15.30
N GLU A 148 -14.87 3.91 -14.46
CA GLU A 148 -13.44 4.19 -14.57
C GLU A 148 -12.66 2.89 -14.79
N ALA A 149 -11.53 2.98 -15.47
CA ALA A 149 -10.60 1.86 -15.63
C ALA A 149 -9.19 2.33 -15.30
N PHE A 150 -8.54 1.65 -14.35
CA PHE A 150 -7.18 1.95 -13.91
C PHE A 150 -6.29 0.73 -14.07
N GLU A 151 -5.04 0.95 -14.47
CA GLU A 151 -4.00 -0.07 -14.44
C GLU A 151 -3.19 0.11 -13.16
N LEU A 152 -3.29 -0.89 -12.29
CA LEU A 152 -2.62 -0.92 -11.00
C LEU A 152 -1.62 -2.07 -10.92
N ASP A 153 -0.59 -1.87 -10.10
CA ASP A 153 0.38 -2.88 -9.71
C ASP A 153 -0.23 -4.08 -8.98
N TYR A 154 0.56 -5.14 -8.83
CA TYR A 154 0.16 -6.31 -8.03
C TYR A 154 -0.20 -5.92 -6.59
N ASP A 155 0.62 -5.07 -5.97
CA ASP A 155 0.41 -4.57 -4.62
C ASP A 155 -0.73 -3.55 -4.58
N GLY A 156 -0.75 -2.61 -5.55
CA GLY A 156 -1.83 -1.64 -5.70
C GLY A 156 -3.21 -2.26 -5.85
N LYS A 157 -3.36 -3.44 -6.47
CA LYS A 157 -4.65 -4.16 -6.53
C LYS A 157 -5.07 -4.81 -5.20
N ARG A 158 -4.11 -5.14 -4.34
CA ARG A 158 -4.31 -5.89 -3.08
C ARG A 158 -4.23 -5.03 -1.84
N ASP A 159 -3.87 -3.75 -1.98
CA ASP A 159 -3.83 -2.84 -0.86
C ASP A 159 -5.21 -2.79 -0.18
N ARG A 160 -5.21 -3.20 1.09
CA ARG A 160 -6.40 -3.25 1.94
C ARG A 160 -6.98 -1.86 2.18
N TRP A 161 -6.16 -0.82 2.08
CA TRP A 161 -6.51 0.58 2.36
C TRP A 161 -6.92 1.36 1.11
N ASN A 162 -7.14 0.67 -0.01
CA ASN A 162 -7.64 1.28 -1.23
C ASN A 162 -9.00 1.97 -1.05
N GLY A 163 -9.04 3.28 -1.37
CA GLY A 163 -10.22 4.12 -1.20
C GLY A 163 -10.49 4.53 0.26
N TYR A 164 -9.50 4.45 1.14
CA TYR A 164 -9.62 4.97 2.51
C TYR A 164 -9.68 6.50 2.52
N ASP A 165 -10.74 7.06 3.11
CA ASP A 165 -10.86 8.50 3.33
C ASP A 165 -10.15 8.89 4.63
N ALA A 166 -9.12 9.73 4.52
CA ALA A 166 -8.32 10.21 5.65
C ALA A 166 -9.16 10.96 6.69
N ALA A 167 -10.27 11.60 6.30
CA ALA A 167 -11.15 12.29 7.24
C ALA A 167 -11.85 11.31 8.21
N THR A 168 -12.06 10.06 7.81
CA THR A 168 -12.68 9.05 8.69
C THR A 168 -11.82 8.69 9.91
N TYR A 169 -10.51 8.94 9.84
CA TYR A 169 -9.60 8.73 10.96
C TYR A 169 -9.90 9.67 12.14
N ALA A 170 -10.53 10.82 11.91
CA ALA A 170 -10.95 11.74 12.97
C ALA A 170 -11.85 11.05 14.01
N ARG A 171 -12.73 10.13 13.59
CA ARG A 171 -13.59 9.36 14.51
C ARG A 171 -12.81 8.43 15.44
N VAL A 172 -11.62 7.99 15.02
CA VAL A 172 -10.73 7.19 15.87
C VAL A 172 -10.10 8.10 16.91
N ILE A 173 -9.62 9.28 16.50
CA ILE A 173 -9.07 10.31 17.40
C ILE A 173 -10.11 10.69 18.47
N GLU A 174 -11.32 11.07 18.06
CA GLU A 174 -12.42 11.42 18.97
C GLU A 174 -12.71 10.32 20.00
N ARG A 175 -12.63 9.04 19.59
CA ARG A 175 -12.84 7.91 20.50
C ARG A 175 -11.73 7.80 21.55
N TYR A 176 -10.48 8.06 21.16
CA TYR A 176 -9.35 8.06 22.09
C TYR A 176 -9.42 9.26 23.03
N GLU A 177 -9.73 10.45 22.51
CA GLU A 177 -9.90 11.66 23.32
C GLU A 177 -11.02 11.48 24.37
N ALA A 178 -12.17 10.91 23.98
CA ALA A 178 -13.26 10.62 24.91
C ALA A 178 -12.85 9.58 26.00
N ARG A 179 -12.03 8.58 25.63
CA ARG A 179 -11.49 7.62 26.59
C ARG A 179 -10.54 8.28 27.58
N ASP A 180 -9.66 9.16 27.10
CA ASP A 180 -8.69 9.85 27.94
C ASP A 180 -9.35 10.91 28.83
N GLU A 181 -10.42 11.56 28.36
CA GLU A 181 -11.29 12.38 29.20
C GLU A 181 -11.99 11.59 30.31
N ALA A 182 -12.52 10.41 30.00
CA ALA A 182 -13.14 9.55 31.00
C ALA A 182 -12.11 9.09 32.06
N ARG A 183 -10.89 8.71 31.62
CA ARG A 183 -9.79 8.38 32.53
C ARG A 183 -9.41 9.57 33.41
N ARG A 184 -9.27 10.77 32.83
CA ARG A 184 -8.97 12.00 33.60
C ARG A 184 -10.05 12.33 34.62
N LYS A 185 -11.33 12.18 34.26
CA LYS A 185 -12.46 12.36 35.20
C LYS A 185 -12.43 11.35 36.33
N TYR A 186 -12.22 10.08 36.01
CA TYR A 186 -12.10 9.01 37.02
C TYR A 186 -10.96 9.26 38.01
N LEU A 187 -9.78 9.66 37.53
CA LEU A 187 -8.65 10.01 38.39
C LEU A 187 -8.95 11.21 39.30
N LYS A 188 -9.59 12.26 38.76
CA LYS A 188 -10.01 13.42 39.55
C LYS A 188 -11.05 13.06 40.61
N GLU A 189 -12.02 12.21 40.28
CA GLU A 189 -13.01 11.71 41.23
C GLU A 189 -12.37 10.86 42.34
N GLN A 190 -11.37 10.03 42.02
CA GLN A 190 -10.61 9.30 43.04
C GLN A 190 -9.82 10.23 43.97
N GLN A 191 -9.19 11.28 43.43
CA GLN A 191 -8.49 12.29 44.23
C GLN A 191 -9.45 13.03 45.16
N LEU A 192 -10.62 13.44 44.66
CA LEU A 192 -11.67 14.09 45.46
C LEU A 192 -12.15 13.19 46.60
N LYS A 193 -12.44 11.90 46.32
CA LYS A 193 -12.83 10.94 47.37
C LYS A 193 -11.77 10.79 48.46
N LYS A 194 -10.48 10.70 48.09
CA LYS A 194 -9.38 10.64 49.07
C LYS A 194 -9.31 11.92 49.92
N LEU A 195 -9.51 13.09 49.33
CA LEU A 195 -9.53 14.36 50.05
C LEU A 195 -10.74 14.50 50.99
N GLU A 196 -11.92 14.01 50.57
CA GLU A 196 -13.12 13.94 51.41
C GLU A 196 -12.93 12.98 52.58
N GLU A 197 -12.35 11.81 52.35
CA GLU A 197 -12.00 10.84 53.41
C GLU A 197 -10.99 11.42 54.42
N LYS A 198 -9.97 12.16 53.94
CA LYS A 198 -9.01 12.87 54.81
C LYS A 198 -9.71 13.97 55.64
N ASN A 199 -10.59 14.79 55.05
CA ASN A 199 -11.31 15.84 55.77
C ASN A 199 -12.31 15.28 56.81
N ASN A 200 -13.02 14.19 56.49
CA ASN A 200 -13.95 13.58 57.43
C ASN A 200 -13.22 12.93 58.62
N LYS A 201 -12.01 12.40 58.42
CA LYS A 201 -11.12 11.96 59.51
C LYS A 201 -10.66 13.12 60.40
N GLN A 202 -10.34 14.28 59.82
CA GLN A 202 -9.94 15.48 60.58
C GLN A 202 -11.05 16.09 61.46
N LEU A 203 -12.34 15.86 61.15
CA LEU A 203 -13.46 16.30 61.99
C LEU A 203 -13.77 15.36 63.18
N GLY A 204 -13.17 14.18 63.22
CA GLY A 204 -13.41 13.16 64.26
C GLY A 204 -12.35 13.06 65.35
N GLU A 205 -11.12 13.52 65.11
CA GLU A 205 -10.03 13.38 66.08
C GLU A 205 -8.99 14.47 65.88
N CYS A 206 -8.76 15.27 66.93
CA CYS A 206 -7.69 16.24 67.02
C CYS A 206 -6.40 15.49 67.36
N GLU A 207 -5.68 14.97 66.36
CA GLU A 207 -4.29 14.54 66.54
C GLU A 207 -3.47 14.77 65.28
N VAL A 208 -2.37 15.52 65.47
CA VAL A 208 -1.35 15.87 64.48
C VAL A 208 -0.62 14.59 64.03
N SER A 209 -0.57 14.32 62.73
CA SER A 209 0.43 13.39 62.17
C SER A 209 0.92 13.85 60.80
N ASP A 210 2.20 14.19 60.80
CA ASP A 210 3.21 14.33 59.74
C ASP A 210 2.76 14.32 58.27
N ASP A 211 3.00 15.47 57.64
CA ASP A 211 3.48 15.59 56.27
C ASP A 211 4.68 14.67 56.03
N GLU A 212 4.61 13.78 55.03
CA GLU A 212 5.70 13.31 54.15
C GLU A 212 5.30 11.98 53.49
N ASP A 213 4.37 11.99 52.52
CA ASP A 213 4.20 10.87 51.55
C ASP A 213 3.21 11.21 50.40
N ASP A 214 3.23 12.44 49.88
CA ASP A 214 2.50 12.80 48.65
C ASP A 214 3.46 12.78 47.42
N GLU A 215 4.32 11.77 47.33
CA GLU A 215 4.98 11.42 46.05
C GLU A 215 3.96 10.75 45.11
N ASP A 216 3.24 11.59 44.38
CA ASP A 216 2.84 11.43 42.97
C ASP A 216 2.50 10.00 42.46
N ALA A 217 1.74 9.22 43.25
CA ALA A 217 1.32 7.87 42.89
C ALA A 217 0.31 7.79 41.71
N LEU A 218 0.09 8.90 41.01
CA LEU A 218 -0.77 8.99 39.82
C LEU A 218 -0.01 9.42 38.56
N LYS A 219 1.32 9.49 38.62
CA LYS A 219 2.17 9.53 37.42
C LYS A 219 2.41 8.09 36.93
N ILE A 220 1.37 7.48 36.38
CA ILE A 220 1.55 6.28 35.55
C ILE A 220 2.23 6.75 34.26
N ASP A 221 3.55 6.82 34.30
CA ASP A 221 4.40 6.99 33.13
C ASP A 221 4.27 5.72 32.25
N GLU A 222 3.25 5.69 31.39
CA GLU A 222 3.02 4.64 30.37
C GLU A 222 4.15 4.62 29.30
N ALA A 223 5.20 5.43 29.47
CA ALA A 223 6.41 5.47 28.64
C ALA A 223 7.53 4.52 29.13
N LYS A 224 7.42 3.91 30.32
CA LYS A 224 8.35 2.84 30.73
C LYS A 224 7.75 1.48 30.38
N VAL A 225 7.81 1.15 29.08
CA VAL A 225 7.82 -0.25 28.67
C VAL A 225 9.03 -0.88 29.34
N ASP A 226 8.79 -1.88 30.18
CA ASP A 226 9.80 -2.59 30.97
C ASP A 226 10.75 -3.37 30.04
N GLU A 227 11.83 -2.71 29.61
CA GLU A 227 12.88 -3.23 28.70
C GLU A 227 13.57 -4.49 29.25
N SER A 228 13.36 -4.84 30.52
CA SER A 228 13.86 -6.06 31.14
C SER A 228 13.35 -7.35 30.47
N LYS A 229 12.19 -7.30 29.78
CA LYS A 229 11.61 -8.45 29.07
C LYS A 229 12.05 -8.57 27.60
N GLN A 230 12.89 -7.65 27.11
CA GLN A 230 13.36 -7.63 25.72
C GLN A 230 14.87 -7.93 25.62
N MET A 231 15.39 -8.78 26.51
CA MET A 231 16.81 -9.21 26.51
C MET A 231 17.03 -10.64 25.98
N ASP A 232 15.97 -11.41 25.71
CA ASP A 232 16.10 -12.86 25.41
C ASP A 232 16.50 -13.21 23.96
N PHE A 233 16.76 -12.21 23.10
CA PHE A 233 17.19 -12.46 21.70
C PHE A 233 18.66 -12.15 21.41
N ALA A 234 19.44 -11.71 22.40
CA ALA A 234 20.82 -11.25 22.19
C ALA A 234 21.87 -12.13 22.88
N LYS A 235 21.90 -13.43 22.57
CA LYS A 235 23.14 -14.22 22.73
C LYS A 235 23.24 -15.37 21.75
N VAL A 236 23.47 -15.03 20.48
CA VAL A 236 24.07 -15.97 19.52
C VAL A 236 25.58 -15.78 19.60
N GLU A 237 26.25 -16.65 20.35
CA GLU A 237 27.72 -16.74 20.30
C GLU A 237 28.15 -17.24 18.93
N LYS A 238 28.88 -16.39 18.20
CA LYS A 238 29.57 -16.81 16.97
C LYS A 238 30.66 -17.79 17.37
N ARG A 239 30.50 -19.05 16.97
CA ARG A 239 31.56 -20.08 17.04
C ARG A 239 32.78 -19.57 16.28
N VAL A 240 33.82 -19.14 17.00
CA VAL A 240 35.12 -18.85 16.41
C VAL A 240 35.73 -20.20 16.04
N ARG A 241 36.00 -20.41 14.76
CA ARG A 241 36.74 -21.58 14.28
C ARG A 241 38.21 -21.39 14.65
N THR A 242 38.64 -21.98 15.76
CA THR A 242 40.06 -22.05 16.09
C THR A 242 40.73 -23.06 15.16
N THR A 243 41.87 -22.66 14.58
CA THR A 243 42.77 -23.54 13.85
C THR A 243 43.58 -24.37 14.86
N GLY A 244 43.21 -25.63 15.05
CA GLY A 244 44.01 -26.59 15.82
C GLY A 244 43.20 -27.81 16.27
N GLY A 245 43.37 -28.92 15.56
CA GLY A 245 42.81 -30.24 15.88
C GLY A 245 41.60 -30.60 15.04
#